data_AF-A0ABD3FBG5-F1
#
_entry.id   AF-A0ABD3FBG5-F1
#
_cell.length_a   1.000
_cell.length_b   1.000
_cell.length_c   1.000
_cell.angle_alpha   90.00
_cell.angle_beta   90.00
_cell.angle_gamma   90.00
#
_symmetry.space_group_name_H-M   'P 1'
#
loop_
_entity.id
_entity.type
_entity.pdbx_description
1 polymer ?
#
loop_
_entity_poly.entity_id
_entity_poly.type
_entity_poly.pdbx_seq_one_letter_code
_entity_poly.pdbx_strand_id
1 'polypeptide(L)'
;MVWSEQLAWAVAALALLQQTHACPTECHCIGQARVSVYCDFRGLEEVPINIPVTTTHLDLSGNKFLKVTPQMFLGYVNDSEGAFTTQTAPLTQLKVIHLDLNPVGVVNEHAFDTASSLELIYLPFDVKIQRQAFAKMKTDKLTFDGYDRVENHPLENPHFVAFSRSAS
;
A
#
# COMPACT_ATOMS: atom_id res chain seq x y z
N MET A 1 -43.19 22.26 16.83
CA MET A 1 -42.58 20.94 17.12
C MET A 1 -42.32 20.07 15.87
N VAL A 2 -42.61 20.53 14.64
CA VAL A 2 -42.39 19.73 13.41
C VAL A 2 -40.98 19.90 12.82
N TRP A 3 -40.30 21.01 13.15
CA TRP A 3 -38.97 21.34 12.62
C TRP A 3 -37.84 20.46 13.18
N SER A 4 -38.00 19.87 14.37
CA SER A 4 -36.99 19.00 15.00
C SER A 4 -36.91 17.61 14.36
N GLU A 5 -38.05 17.07 13.93
CA GLU A 5 -38.13 15.75 13.32
C GLU A 5 -37.45 15.76 11.94
N GLN A 6 -37.70 16.78 11.13
CA GLN A 6 -37.11 16.91 9.79
C GLN A 6 -35.58 17.08 9.86
N LEU A 7 -35.07 17.81 10.86
CA LEU A 7 -33.65 17.89 11.16
C LEU A 7 -33.08 16.54 11.60
N ALA A 8 -33.80 15.77 12.42
CA ALA A 8 -33.39 14.44 12.84
C ALA A 8 -33.29 13.46 11.66
N TRP A 9 -34.26 13.48 10.73
CA TRP A 9 -34.21 12.67 9.51
C TRP A 9 -33.08 13.11 8.57
N ALA A 10 -32.82 14.41 8.43
CA ALA A 10 -31.71 14.92 7.64
C ALA A 10 -30.34 14.55 8.25
N VAL A 11 -30.19 14.64 9.58
CA VAL A 11 -28.97 14.23 10.30
C VAL A 11 -28.79 12.71 10.24
N ALA A 12 -29.85 11.91 10.34
CA ALA A 12 -29.79 10.46 10.17
C ALA A 12 -29.44 10.06 8.73
N ALA A 13 -29.99 10.75 7.73
CA ALA A 13 -29.63 10.55 6.31
C ALA A 13 -28.18 10.97 6.01
N LEU A 14 -27.69 12.05 6.65
CA LEU A 14 -26.28 12.47 6.60
C LEU A 14 -25.36 11.49 7.33
N ALA A 15 -25.81 10.88 8.43
CA ALA A 15 -25.07 9.85 9.16
C ALA A 15 -25.03 8.51 8.41
N LEU A 16 -26.08 8.16 7.65
CA LEU A 16 -26.09 7.00 6.75
C LEU A 16 -25.13 7.15 5.55
N LEU A 17 -24.72 8.38 5.24
CA LEU A 17 -23.68 8.67 4.24
C LEU A 17 -22.25 8.56 4.83
N GLN A 18 -22.11 8.32 6.13
CA GLN A 18 -20.82 8.17 6.82
C GLN A 18 -20.44 6.70 7.07
N GLN A 19 -20.71 5.79 6.13
CA GLN A 19 -19.88 4.57 6.05
C GLN A 19 -18.55 4.89 5.36
N THR A 20 -17.77 5.78 5.98
CA THR A 20 -16.33 5.85 5.76
C THR A 20 -15.72 4.73 6.59
N HIS A 21 -15.85 3.48 6.13
CA HIS A 21 -15.08 2.38 6.70
C HIS A 21 -13.62 2.75 6.55
N ALA A 22 -13.00 2.95 7.71
CA ALA A 22 -12.07 4.04 7.90
C ALA A 22 -10.91 4.02 6.90
N CYS A 23 -10.66 5.17 6.30
CA CYS A 23 -9.41 5.41 5.59
C CYS A 23 -8.42 6.00 6.61
N PRO A 24 -7.11 5.70 6.54
CA PRO A 24 -6.14 6.42 7.34
C PRO A 24 -6.30 7.93 7.14
N THR A 25 -6.09 8.73 8.19
CA THR A 25 -6.30 10.18 8.18
C THR A 25 -5.45 10.89 7.12
N GLU A 26 -4.26 10.35 6.89
CA GLU A 26 -3.26 10.86 5.95
C GLU A 26 -3.57 10.47 4.51
N CYS A 27 -4.55 9.59 4.28
CA CYS A 27 -4.78 8.93 3.01
C CYS A 27 -6.17 9.20 2.42
N HIS A 28 -6.31 8.86 1.14
CA HIS A 28 -7.57 8.84 0.42
C HIS A 28 -7.85 7.44 -0.09
N CYS A 29 -9.07 6.94 0.15
CA CYS A 29 -9.43 5.57 -0.17
C CYS A 29 -10.54 5.55 -1.23
N ILE A 30 -10.44 4.64 -2.19
CA ILE A 30 -11.42 4.45 -3.26
C ILE A 30 -11.85 2.98 -3.28
N GLY A 31 -13.17 2.76 -3.40
CA GLY A 31 -13.76 1.43 -3.46
C GLY A 31 -14.10 0.84 -2.09
N GLN A 32 -15.07 -0.08 -2.07
CA GLN A 32 -15.55 -0.74 -0.85
C GLN A 32 -15.02 -2.17 -0.71
N ALA A 33 -15.08 -2.98 -1.79
CA ALA A 33 -14.65 -4.39 -1.78
C ALA A 33 -13.19 -4.61 -2.21
N ARG A 34 -12.66 -3.73 -3.04
CA ARG A 34 -11.24 -3.66 -3.42
C ARG A 34 -10.79 -2.25 -3.14
N VAL A 35 -10.07 -2.06 -2.04
CA VAL A 35 -9.72 -0.73 -1.59
C VAL A 35 -8.41 -0.32 -2.25
N SER A 36 -8.45 0.81 -2.94
CA SER A 36 -7.25 1.54 -3.34
C SER A 36 -6.98 2.61 -2.30
N VAL A 37 -5.79 2.61 -1.72
CA VAL A 37 -5.38 3.53 -0.65
C VAL A 37 -4.26 4.40 -1.18
N TYR A 38 -4.48 5.71 -1.21
CA TYR A 38 -3.55 6.71 -1.70
C TYR A 38 -3.04 7.58 -0.56
N CYS A 39 -1.76 7.45 -0.22
CA CYS A 39 -1.07 8.18 0.84
C CYS A 39 0.16 8.93 0.27
N ASP A 40 0.12 9.28 -1.01
CA ASP A 40 1.20 9.90 -1.74
C ASP A 40 1.46 11.35 -1.29
N PHE A 41 2.74 11.76 -1.34
CA PHE A 41 3.20 13.13 -1.04
C PHE A 41 2.77 13.69 0.33
N ARG A 42 2.73 12.84 1.36
CA ARG A 42 2.36 13.23 2.74
C ARG A 42 3.54 13.47 3.67
N GLY A 43 4.75 13.17 3.21
CA GLY A 43 5.97 13.29 4.03
C GLY A 43 6.09 12.21 5.10
N LEU A 44 5.46 11.05 4.88
CA LEU A 44 5.43 9.92 5.80
C LEU A 44 6.81 9.26 5.92
N GLU A 45 7.17 8.87 7.14
CA GLU A 45 8.38 8.07 7.41
C GLU A 45 8.03 6.61 7.75
N GLU A 46 6.77 6.36 8.11
CA GLU A 46 6.20 5.06 8.45
C GLU A 46 4.83 4.89 7.77
N VAL A 47 4.42 3.63 7.55
CA VAL A 47 3.11 3.33 6.95
C VAL A 47 2.05 3.73 7.97
N PRO A 48 1.02 4.51 7.57
CA PRO A 48 -0.04 4.90 8.49
C PRO A 48 -0.68 3.71 9.16
N ILE A 49 -1.10 3.88 10.41
CA ILE A 49 -2.01 2.92 11.03
C ILE A 49 -3.31 2.89 10.21
N ASN A 50 -4.13 1.85 10.39
CA ASN A 50 -5.45 1.77 9.79
C ASN A 50 -5.47 1.60 8.26
N ILE A 51 -4.45 0.95 7.66
CA ILE A 51 -4.54 0.45 6.28
C ILE A 51 -5.48 -0.77 6.26
N PRO A 52 -6.58 -0.80 5.49
CA PRO A 52 -7.48 -1.96 5.44
C PRO A 52 -6.78 -3.24 4.96
N VAL A 53 -7.05 -4.38 5.60
CA VAL A 53 -6.56 -5.70 5.11
C VAL A 53 -7.09 -6.11 3.73
N THR A 54 -8.16 -5.44 3.26
CA THR A 54 -8.76 -5.61 1.93
C THR A 54 -8.11 -4.72 0.86
N THR A 55 -7.03 -4.00 1.21
CA THR A 55 -6.30 -3.14 0.27
C THR A 55 -5.73 -3.96 -0.87
N THR A 56 -6.00 -3.52 -2.10
CA THR A 56 -5.51 -4.15 -3.34
C THR A 56 -4.50 -3.28 -4.06
N HIS A 57 -4.57 -1.96 -3.87
CA HIS A 57 -3.64 -0.98 -4.42
C HIS A 57 -3.24 -0.05 -3.29
N LEU A 58 -1.94 0.10 -3.07
CA LEU A 58 -1.41 0.99 -2.05
C LEU A 58 -0.41 1.93 -2.70
N ASP A 59 -0.66 3.23 -2.59
CA ASP A 59 0.23 4.28 -3.08
C ASP A 59 0.89 5.01 -1.91
N LEU A 60 2.19 4.80 -1.77
CA LEU A 60 3.06 5.43 -0.77
C LEU A 60 4.13 6.31 -1.44
N SER A 61 3.94 6.67 -2.71
CA SER A 61 4.93 7.43 -3.48
C SER A 61 5.16 8.83 -2.91
N GLY A 62 6.36 9.39 -3.12
CA GLY A 62 6.66 10.78 -2.74
C GLY A 62 6.76 11.02 -1.22
N ASN A 63 7.06 9.99 -0.44
CA ASN A 63 7.22 10.06 1.01
C ASN A 63 8.72 9.99 1.40
N LYS A 64 9.02 9.67 2.66
CA LYS A 64 10.38 9.65 3.23
C LYS A 64 10.81 8.25 3.69
N PHE A 65 10.25 7.20 3.11
CA PHE A 65 10.62 5.83 3.44
C PHE A 65 12.10 5.57 3.09
N LEU A 66 12.89 5.13 4.08
CA LEU A 66 14.33 4.85 3.90
C LEU A 66 14.60 3.38 3.53
N LYS A 67 13.69 2.49 3.91
CA LYS A 67 13.80 1.04 3.72
C LYS A 67 12.44 0.41 3.51
N VAL A 68 12.39 -0.73 2.83
CA VAL A 68 11.19 -1.56 2.70
C VAL A 68 11.32 -2.78 3.60
N THR A 69 10.33 -3.01 4.46
CA THR A 69 10.33 -4.12 5.44
C THR A 69 9.00 -4.88 5.43
N PRO A 70 8.95 -6.15 5.89
CA PRO A 70 7.72 -6.95 5.91
C PRO A 70 6.53 -6.29 6.65
N GLN A 71 6.84 -5.46 7.65
CA GLN A 71 5.88 -4.78 8.51
C GLN A 71 5.09 -3.70 7.77
N MET A 72 5.63 -3.17 6.67
CA MET A 72 4.93 -2.20 5.82
C MET A 72 3.70 -2.80 5.12
N PHE A 73 3.63 -4.13 5.06
CA PHE A 73 2.56 -4.86 4.38
C PHE A 73 1.64 -5.59 5.38
N LEU A 74 1.49 -5.00 6.56
CA LEU A 74 0.47 -5.37 7.55
C LEU A 74 -0.68 -4.37 7.49
N GLY A 75 -1.90 -4.87 7.34
CA GLY A 75 -3.13 -4.08 7.42
C GLY A 75 -3.87 -4.33 8.74
N TYR A 76 -4.95 -3.58 8.95
CA TYR A 76 -5.80 -3.63 10.12
C TYR A 76 -7.15 -4.26 9.78
N VAL A 77 -7.61 -5.12 10.68
CA VAL A 77 -8.89 -5.84 10.54
C VAL A 77 -10.01 -4.94 11.07
N ASN A 78 -11.10 -4.86 10.31
CA ASN A 78 -12.32 -4.20 10.76
C ASN A 78 -13.20 -5.18 11.56
N ASP A 79 -13.89 -4.66 12.58
CA ASP A 79 -14.95 -5.39 13.26
C ASP A 79 -16.25 -5.44 12.44
N SER A 80 -17.30 -6.02 13.02
CA SER A 80 -18.62 -6.14 12.37
C SER A 80 -19.31 -4.80 12.14
N GLU A 81 -18.93 -3.75 12.87
CA GLU A 81 -19.43 -2.39 12.70
C GLU A 81 -18.57 -1.62 11.70
N GLY A 82 -17.46 -2.22 11.28
CA GLY A 82 -16.55 -1.71 10.28
C GLY A 82 -15.58 -0.65 10.82
N ALA A 83 -15.34 -0.66 12.14
CA ALA A 83 -14.29 0.09 12.80
C ALA A 83 -12.99 -0.72 12.85
N PHE A 84 -11.83 -0.05 12.75
CA PHE A 84 -10.54 -0.72 12.87
C PHE A 84 -10.33 -1.25 14.27
N THR A 85 -9.91 -2.51 14.35
CA THR A 85 -9.41 -3.14 15.56
C THR A 85 -7.91 -2.89 15.72
N THR A 86 -7.34 -3.20 16.89
CA THR A 86 -5.88 -3.20 17.09
C THR A 86 -5.19 -4.41 16.44
N GLN A 87 -5.95 -5.32 15.83
CA GLN A 87 -5.41 -6.53 15.23
C GLN A 87 -4.87 -6.25 13.82
N THR A 88 -3.61 -6.60 13.62
CA THR A 88 -2.98 -6.55 12.31
C THR A 88 -3.03 -7.91 11.62
N ALA A 89 -3.16 -7.92 10.29
CA ALA A 89 -3.00 -9.10 9.46
C ALA A 89 -2.23 -8.79 8.17
N PRO A 90 -1.58 -9.78 7.53
CA PRO A 90 -0.88 -9.56 6.27
C PRO A 90 -1.79 -9.07 5.15
N LEU A 91 -1.29 -8.20 4.28
CA LEU A 91 -2.01 -7.68 3.10
C LEU A 91 -2.05 -8.71 1.95
N THR A 92 -2.72 -9.84 2.17
CA THR A 92 -2.80 -10.98 1.23
C THR A 92 -3.63 -10.71 -0.03
N GLN A 93 -4.21 -9.52 -0.16
CA GLN A 93 -4.97 -9.08 -1.34
C GLN A 93 -4.26 -7.97 -2.13
N LEU A 94 -3.11 -7.48 -1.63
CA LEU A 94 -2.37 -6.40 -2.26
C LEU A 94 -1.78 -6.87 -3.59
N LYS A 95 -2.10 -6.17 -4.67
CA LYS A 95 -1.65 -6.47 -6.03
C LYS A 95 -0.62 -5.46 -6.52
N VAL A 96 -0.83 -4.19 -6.21
CA VAL A 96 0.02 -3.10 -6.68
C VAL A 96 0.49 -2.26 -5.51
N ILE A 97 1.79 -1.97 -5.48
CA ILE A 97 2.41 -1.07 -4.51
C ILE A 97 3.27 -0.02 -5.21
N HIS A 98 3.05 1.24 -4.87
CA HIS A 98 3.90 2.36 -5.27
C HIS A 98 4.77 2.82 -4.10
N LEU A 99 6.08 2.73 -4.26
CA LEU A 99 7.10 3.21 -3.32
C LEU A 99 8.11 4.13 -4.02
N ASP A 100 7.88 4.47 -5.29
CA ASP A 100 8.69 5.41 -6.03
C ASP A 100 8.69 6.80 -5.39
N LEU A 101 9.64 7.64 -5.81
CA LEU A 101 9.83 8.99 -5.24
C LEU A 101 10.07 9.01 -3.72
N ASN A 102 10.50 7.89 -3.14
CA ASN A 102 10.99 7.81 -1.76
C ASN A 102 12.52 7.68 -1.74
N PRO A 103 13.20 8.10 -0.66
CA PRO A 103 14.63 7.90 -0.45
C PRO A 103 14.97 6.46 -0.04
N VAL A 104 14.24 5.45 -0.55
CA VAL A 104 14.46 4.04 -0.20
C VAL A 104 15.84 3.64 -0.70
N GLY A 105 16.76 3.44 0.25
CA GLY A 105 18.09 2.96 -0.04
C GLY A 105 18.18 1.44 -0.06
N VAL A 106 17.21 0.74 0.57
CA VAL A 106 17.28 -0.68 0.90
C VAL A 106 15.90 -1.35 0.84
N VAL A 107 15.81 -2.54 0.27
CA VAL A 107 14.66 -3.45 0.45
C VAL A 107 15.15 -4.67 1.22
N ASN A 108 14.51 -5.00 2.34
CA ASN A 108 14.88 -6.16 3.14
C ASN A 108 14.58 -7.48 2.42
N GLU A 109 15.31 -8.54 2.79
CA GLU A 109 14.94 -9.90 2.40
C GLU A 109 13.53 -10.21 2.91
N HIS A 110 12.74 -10.92 2.10
CA HIS A 110 11.36 -11.32 2.45
C HIS A 110 10.42 -10.14 2.72
N ALA A 111 10.78 -8.92 2.30
CA ALA A 111 9.97 -7.73 2.54
C ALA A 111 8.54 -7.89 1.99
N PHE A 112 8.35 -8.70 0.96
CA PHE A 112 7.07 -8.89 0.29
C PHE A 112 6.37 -10.22 0.66
N ASP A 113 6.95 -11.05 1.53
CA ASP A 113 6.38 -12.36 1.91
C ASP A 113 4.97 -12.25 2.50
N THR A 114 4.70 -11.15 3.22
CA THR A 114 3.41 -10.83 3.84
C THR A 114 2.35 -10.40 2.80
N ALA A 115 2.75 -10.08 1.58
CA ALA A 115 1.89 -9.66 0.47
C ALA A 115 2.05 -10.60 -0.75
N SER A 116 1.74 -11.88 -0.55
CA SER A 116 1.95 -12.97 -1.53
C SER A 116 1.14 -12.85 -2.83
N SER A 117 0.16 -11.94 -2.87
CA SER A 117 -0.65 -11.59 -4.05
C SER A 117 -0.06 -10.48 -4.91
N LEU A 118 1.09 -9.91 -4.53
CA LEU A 118 1.71 -8.81 -5.28
C LEU A 118 1.98 -9.22 -6.73
N GLU A 119 1.59 -8.33 -7.64
CA GLU A 119 1.70 -8.48 -9.08
C GLU A 119 2.64 -7.41 -9.65
N LEU A 120 2.62 -6.19 -9.09
CA LEU A 120 3.37 -5.05 -9.61
C LEU A 120 3.94 -4.18 -8.48
N ILE A 121 5.24 -3.91 -8.55
CA ILE A 121 5.99 -3.16 -7.54
C ILE A 121 6.73 -2.01 -8.21
N TYR A 122 6.44 -0.77 -7.81
CA TYR A 122 7.17 0.42 -8.25
C TYR A 122 8.15 0.86 -7.16
N LEU A 123 9.45 0.88 -7.47
CA LEU A 123 10.52 1.29 -6.57
C LEU A 123 11.30 2.49 -7.14
N PRO A 124 11.98 3.29 -6.29
CA PRO A 124 12.88 4.34 -6.76
C PRO A 124 13.98 3.78 -7.69
N PHE A 125 14.35 4.54 -8.72
CA PHE A 125 15.32 4.09 -9.73
C PHE A 125 16.69 3.68 -9.14
N ASP A 126 17.18 4.43 -8.15
CA ASP A 126 18.49 4.22 -7.54
C ASP A 126 18.47 3.28 -6.32
N VAL A 127 17.37 2.56 -6.08
CA VAL A 127 17.26 1.66 -4.93
C VAL A 127 18.37 0.60 -4.97
N LYS A 128 19.18 0.56 -3.92
CA LYS A 128 20.18 -0.49 -3.71
C LYS A 128 19.57 -1.57 -2.85
N ILE A 129 18.96 -2.58 -3.47
CA ILE A 129 18.53 -3.77 -2.73
C ILE A 129 19.78 -4.37 -2.04
N GLN A 130 19.84 -4.33 -0.70
CA GLN A 130 21.11 -4.54 0.00
C GLN A 130 21.57 -5.99 -0.06
N ARG A 131 22.88 -6.10 -0.25
CA ARG A 131 23.66 -7.32 -0.46
C ARG A 131 24.30 -7.84 0.83
N GLN A 132 23.57 -7.83 1.94
CA GLN A 132 24.08 -8.31 3.25
C GLN A 132 23.36 -9.54 3.82
N ALA A 133 22.51 -10.19 3.03
CA ALA A 133 22.16 -11.60 3.18
C ALA A 133 21.94 -12.16 1.76
N PHE A 134 22.92 -12.91 1.24
CA PHE A 134 22.87 -13.46 -0.11
C PHE A 134 21.94 -14.68 -0.15
N ALA A 135 20.80 -14.54 -0.82
CA ALA A 135 20.15 -15.70 -1.42
C ALA A 135 19.48 -15.47 -2.79
N LYS A 136 18.87 -14.30 -3.12
CA LYS A 136 17.92 -14.28 -4.27
C LYS A 136 17.82 -13.05 -5.19
N MET A 137 18.76 -12.08 -5.17
CA MET A 137 18.79 -11.04 -6.22
C MET A 137 19.96 -11.27 -7.18
N LYS A 138 19.66 -11.29 -8.49
CA LYS A 138 20.68 -11.41 -9.54
C LYS A 138 21.46 -10.10 -9.67
N THR A 139 22.76 -10.22 -9.95
CA THR A 139 23.68 -9.06 -10.10
C THR A 139 23.32 -8.13 -11.26
N ASP A 140 22.45 -8.59 -12.15
CA ASP A 140 21.95 -7.86 -13.32
C ASP A 140 20.91 -6.78 -12.98
N LYS A 141 20.40 -6.75 -11.73
CA LYS A 141 19.26 -5.90 -11.31
C LYS A 141 17.98 -6.14 -12.11
N LEU A 142 17.90 -7.26 -12.81
CA LEU A 142 16.74 -7.62 -13.63
C LEU A 142 15.74 -8.45 -12.84
N THR A 143 16.16 -9.15 -11.79
CA THR A 143 15.26 -10.01 -11.02
C THR A 143 15.52 -9.95 -9.52
N PHE A 144 14.46 -9.94 -8.71
CA PHE A 144 14.54 -10.15 -7.25
C PHE A 144 13.34 -10.97 -6.77
N ASP A 145 13.56 -11.90 -5.83
CA ASP A 145 12.48 -12.58 -5.07
C ASP A 145 11.29 -13.11 -5.89
N GLY A 146 11.55 -13.67 -7.08
CA GLY A 146 10.49 -14.17 -7.98
C GLY A 146 9.75 -13.09 -8.77
N TYR A 147 10.35 -11.90 -8.91
CA TYR A 147 9.91 -10.81 -9.77
C TYR A 147 10.98 -10.47 -10.82
N ASP A 148 10.52 -10.17 -12.03
CA ASP A 148 11.32 -9.71 -13.15
C ASP A 148 11.06 -8.21 -13.42
N ARG A 149 12.10 -7.49 -13.84
CA ARG A 149 12.03 -6.09 -14.23
C ARG A 149 11.15 -5.96 -15.46
N VAL A 150 10.23 -5.01 -15.45
CA VAL A 150 9.39 -4.69 -16.60
C VAL A 150 10.23 -3.86 -17.60
N GLU A 151 10.56 -4.43 -18.77
CA GLU A 151 11.50 -3.83 -19.73
C GLU A 151 10.99 -2.59 -20.47
N ASN A 152 9.67 -2.47 -20.68
CA ASN A 152 9.04 -1.38 -21.43
C ASN A 152 7.78 -0.94 -20.71
N HIS A 153 7.92 -0.31 -19.54
CA HIS A 153 6.74 0.16 -18.81
C HIS A 153 6.23 1.48 -19.43
N PRO A 154 4.94 1.64 -19.79
CA PRO A 154 4.43 2.83 -20.49
C PRO A 154 4.64 4.15 -19.75
N LEU A 155 4.84 4.07 -18.43
CA LEU A 155 5.09 5.19 -17.54
C LEU A 155 6.55 5.28 -17.08
N GLU A 156 7.47 4.48 -17.65
CA GLU A 156 8.89 4.44 -17.26
C GLU A 156 9.52 5.82 -17.47
N ASN A 157 9.44 6.62 -16.41
CA ASN A 157 10.10 7.89 -16.23
C ASN A 157 11.38 7.58 -15.45
N PRO A 158 12.53 8.23 -15.70
CA PRO A 158 13.81 8.00 -15.01
C PRO A 158 13.81 7.95 -13.47
N HIS A 159 12.67 8.21 -12.81
CA HIS A 159 12.54 8.24 -11.37
C HIS A 159 12.11 6.91 -10.72
N PHE A 160 11.65 5.91 -11.50
CA PHE A 160 11.27 4.61 -10.94
C PHE A 160 11.62 3.41 -11.82
N VAL A 161 11.63 2.23 -11.20
CA VAL A 161 11.68 0.93 -11.85
C VAL A 161 10.49 0.09 -11.40
N ALA A 162 9.91 -0.67 -12.33
CA ALA A 162 8.79 -1.55 -12.07
C ALA A 162 9.19 -3.02 -12.17
N PHE A 163 8.62 -3.86 -11.31
CA PHE A 163 8.83 -5.30 -11.29
C PHE A 163 7.49 -6.04 -11.28
N SER A 164 7.41 -7.10 -12.08
CA SER A 164 6.23 -7.97 -12.18
C SER A 164 6.58 -9.40 -11.79
N ARG A 165 5.60 -10.17 -11.33
CA ARG A 165 5.80 -11.57 -10.94
C ARG A 165 6.41 -12.37 -12.09
N SER A 166 7.46 -13.14 -11.80
CA SER A 166 8.12 -13.99 -12.80
C SER A 166 7.15 -15.00 -13.38
N ALA A 167 7.23 -15.20 -14.69
CA ALA A 167 6.50 -16.28 -15.35
C ALA A 167 7.06 -17.63 -14.88
N SER A 168 6.17 -18.51 -14.41
CA SER A 168 6.50 -19.87 -13.99
C SER A 168 6.99 -20.75 -15.13
#